data_AF-A0A7V8SX21-F1
#
_entry.id   AF-A0A7V8SX21-F1
#
_cell.length_a   1.000
_cell.length_b   1.000
_cell.length_c   1.000
_cell.angle_alpha   90.00
_cell.angle_beta   90.00
_cell.angle_gamma   90.00
#
_symmetry.space_group_name_H-M   'P 1'
#
loop_
_entity.id
_entity.type
_entity.pdbx_description
1 polymer ?
#
loop_
_entity_poly.entity_id
_entity_poly.type
_entity_poly.pdbx_seq_one_letter_code
_entity_poly.pdbx_strand_id
1 'polypeptide(L)'
;GDVHPLGNPHYWLDPENGLRIAKGIESKLSEMRPGDAAYFAERYEDFERRIKQADEKWLAEMKPYAGRKIVTYHRSWPNFAEHFHLDVVGYVEPRPGIPPSPQHTVELIRMMKSEGVKLIAVEPYFDLKTPNAIARETGGKVVVLMPSVGGEKEITDYFKLFDYDIAKLKQAFDETK
;
A
#
# COMPACT_ATOMS: atom_id res chain seq x y z
N GLY A 1 -4.37 -1.91 -11.81
CA GLY A 1 -5.59 -1.63 -11.03
C GLY A 1 -6.81 -2.05 -11.80
N ASP A 2 -7.17 -1.30 -12.84
CA ASP A 2 -8.47 -1.41 -13.54
C ASP A 2 -8.49 -2.31 -14.79
N VAL A 3 -7.41 -3.04 -15.10
CA VAL A 3 -7.36 -3.98 -16.25
C VAL A 3 -7.74 -5.41 -15.85
N HIS A 4 -8.09 -5.64 -14.57
CA HIS A 4 -8.51 -6.94 -14.09
C HIS A 4 -10.04 -6.98 -14.00
N PRO A 5 -10.70 -7.88 -14.75
CA PRO A 5 -12.17 -7.98 -14.76
C PRO A 5 -12.79 -8.20 -13.37
N LEU A 6 -12.00 -8.72 -12.43
CA LEU A 6 -12.42 -9.11 -11.09
C LEU A 6 -12.02 -8.10 -10.01
N GLY A 7 -11.55 -6.91 -10.38
CA GLY A 7 -11.18 -5.84 -9.45
C GLY A 7 -9.69 -5.71 -9.20
N ASN A 8 -9.34 -4.89 -8.21
CA ASN A 8 -7.94 -4.55 -7.94
C ASN A 8 -7.18 -5.77 -7.37
N PRO A 9 -6.09 -6.24 -8.01
CA PRO A 9 -5.40 -7.46 -7.57
C PRO A 9 -4.53 -7.26 -6.33
N HIS A 10 -4.28 -6.03 -5.88
CA HIS A 10 -3.39 -5.71 -4.76
C HIS A 10 -4.13 -5.82 -3.41
N TYR A 11 -4.96 -6.85 -3.25
CA TYR A 11 -5.83 -7.03 -2.09
C TYR A 11 -5.08 -7.45 -0.83
N TRP A 12 -3.87 -8.01 -0.96
CA TRP A 12 -3.03 -8.35 0.19
C TRP A 12 -2.41 -7.14 0.89
N LEU A 13 -2.53 -5.92 0.34
CA LEU A 13 -2.04 -4.70 0.99
C LEU A 13 -3.02 -4.14 2.04
N ASP A 14 -3.83 -5.02 2.61
CA ASP A 14 -4.75 -4.79 3.72
C ASP A 14 -4.60 -5.99 4.69
N PRO A 15 -4.24 -5.76 5.97
CA PRO A 15 -4.08 -6.81 6.97
C PRO A 15 -5.33 -7.66 7.22
N GLU A 16 -6.54 -7.09 7.14
CA GLU A 16 -7.78 -7.85 7.24
C GLU A 16 -7.95 -8.79 6.04
N ASN A 17 -7.63 -8.32 4.84
CA ASN A 17 -7.57 -9.20 3.67
C ASN A 17 -6.48 -10.27 3.83
N GLY A 18 -5.33 -9.93 4.43
CA GLY A 18 -4.30 -10.89 4.83
C GLY A 18 -4.84 -12.03 5.68
N LEU A 19 -5.72 -11.72 6.65
CA LEU A 19 -6.40 -12.72 7.48
C LEU A 19 -7.35 -13.61 6.66
N ARG A 20 -8.15 -13.01 5.77
CA ARG A 20 -9.06 -13.75 4.88
C ARG A 20 -8.30 -14.71 3.95
N ILE A 21 -7.18 -14.26 3.39
CA ILE A 21 -6.28 -15.07 2.56
C ILE A 21 -5.73 -16.25 3.36
N ALA A 22 -5.19 -15.98 4.56
CA ALA A 22 -4.63 -17.01 5.42
C ALA A 22 -5.67 -18.08 5.79
N LYS A 23 -6.92 -17.66 6.06
CA LYS A 23 -8.01 -18.60 6.35
C LYS A 23 -8.35 -19.48 5.16
N GLY A 24 -8.38 -18.91 3.96
CA GLY A 24 -8.62 -19.65 2.72
C GLY A 24 -7.52 -20.68 2.45
N ILE A 25 -6.25 -20.30 2.68
CA ILE A 25 -5.09 -21.21 2.56
C ILE A 25 -5.21 -22.35 3.57
N GLU A 26 -5.46 -22.05 4.84
CA GLU A 26 -5.65 -23.06 5.89
C GLU A 26 -6.76 -24.04 5.49
N SER A 27 -7.94 -23.53 5.14
CA SER A 27 -9.10 -24.35 4.80
C SER A 27 -8.80 -25.28 3.63
N LYS A 28 -8.11 -24.80 2.58
CA LYS A 28 -7.77 -25.62 1.42
C LYS A 28 -6.70 -26.66 1.72
N LEU A 29 -5.70 -26.33 2.53
CA LEU A 29 -4.68 -27.28 2.95
C LEU A 29 -5.28 -28.39 3.84
N SER A 30 -6.19 -28.04 4.75
CA SER A 30 -6.94 -28.98 5.59
C SER A 30 -7.81 -29.93 4.76
N GLU A 31 -8.47 -29.43 3.69
CA GLU A 31 -9.22 -30.26 2.74
C GLU A 31 -8.31 -31.24 1.99
N MET A 32 -7.15 -30.77 1.50
CA MET A 32 -6.22 -31.58 0.71
C MET A 32 -5.44 -32.59 1.55
N ARG A 33 -5.23 -32.30 2.84
CA ARG A 33 -4.50 -33.17 3.78
C ARG A 33 -5.23 -33.26 5.13
N PRO A 34 -6.33 -34.02 5.22
CA PRO A 34 -7.14 -34.11 6.44
C PRO A 34 -6.38 -34.57 7.68
N GLY A 35 -5.35 -35.43 7.52
CA GLY A 35 -4.50 -35.88 8.63
C GLY A 35 -3.66 -34.77 9.28
N ASP A 36 -3.43 -33.66 8.57
CA ASP A 36 -2.65 -32.51 9.04
C ASP A 36 -3.54 -31.29 9.38
N ALA A 37 -4.87 -31.44 9.34
CA ALA A 37 -5.80 -30.33 9.52
C ALA A 37 -5.62 -29.60 10.86
N ALA A 38 -5.37 -30.33 11.95
CA ALA A 38 -5.11 -29.74 13.26
C ALA A 38 -3.85 -28.85 13.26
N TYR A 39 -2.81 -29.25 12.53
CA TYR A 39 -1.59 -28.46 12.38
C TYR A 39 -1.87 -27.16 11.61
N PHE A 40 -2.60 -27.21 10.49
CA PHE A 40 -2.92 -26.00 9.74
C PHE A 40 -3.81 -25.04 10.54
N ALA A 41 -4.78 -25.57 11.30
CA ALA A 41 -5.62 -24.77 12.19
C ALA A 41 -4.78 -24.05 13.26
N GLU A 42 -3.86 -24.75 13.94
CA GLU A 42 -2.95 -24.14 14.93
C GLU A 42 -2.09 -23.04 14.29
N ARG A 43 -1.55 -23.28 13.08
CA ARG A 43 -0.75 -22.29 12.35
C ARG A 43 -1.56 -21.05 11.96
N TYR A 44 -2.83 -21.22 11.58
CA TYR A 44 -3.74 -20.11 11.30
C TYR A 44 -4.07 -19.32 12.56
N GLU A 45 -4.39 -19.97 13.68
CA GLU A 45 -4.68 -19.29 14.95
C GLU A 45 -3.48 -18.48 15.47
N ASP A 46 -2.26 -19.01 15.32
CA ASP A 46 -1.03 -18.26 15.60
C ASP A 46 -0.89 -17.04 14.69
N PHE A 47 -1.11 -17.19 13.39
CA PHE A 47 -1.05 -16.09 12.44
C PHE A 47 -2.10 -15.02 12.74
N GLU A 48 -3.35 -15.42 12.99
CA GLU A 48 -4.48 -14.54 13.32
C GLU A 48 -4.19 -13.68 14.54
N ARG A 49 -3.68 -14.28 15.62
CA ARG A 49 -3.31 -13.55 16.82
C ARG A 49 -2.25 -12.49 16.54
N ARG A 50 -1.19 -12.86 15.82
CA ARG A 50 -0.08 -11.95 15.52
C ARG A 50 -0.51 -10.83 14.58
N ILE A 51 -1.31 -11.10 13.55
CA ILE A 51 -1.72 -10.09 12.58
C ILE A 51 -2.68 -9.08 13.21
N LYS A 52 -3.61 -9.51 14.07
CA LYS A 52 -4.46 -8.57 14.82
C LYS A 52 -3.64 -7.65 15.73
N GLN A 53 -2.68 -8.22 16.46
CA GLN A 53 -1.80 -7.41 17.31
C GLN A 53 -0.94 -6.42 16.51
N ALA A 54 -0.40 -6.85 15.38
CA ALA A 54 0.38 -5.99 14.50
C ALA A 54 -0.49 -4.90 13.87
N ASP A 55 -1.71 -5.23 13.48
CA ASP A 55 -2.65 -4.29 12.88
C ASP A 55 -3.10 -3.19 13.86
N GLU A 56 -3.41 -3.55 15.11
CA GLU A 56 -3.68 -2.56 16.16
C GLU A 56 -2.53 -1.55 16.32
N LYS A 57 -1.28 -2.04 16.29
CA LYS A 57 -0.08 -1.20 16.31
C LYS A 57 -0.03 -0.30 15.07
N TRP A 58 -0.19 -0.85 13.87
CA TRP A 58 -0.13 -0.11 12.61
C TRP A 58 -1.18 0.98 12.52
N LEU A 59 -2.43 0.68 12.89
CA LEU A 59 -3.52 1.66 12.96
C LEU A 59 -3.22 2.77 13.97
N ALA A 60 -2.68 2.43 15.15
CA ALA A 60 -2.28 3.43 16.14
C ALA A 60 -1.16 4.35 15.62
N GLU A 61 -0.18 3.80 14.91
CA GLU A 61 0.91 4.57 14.30
C GLU A 61 0.45 5.46 13.14
N MET A 62 -0.54 5.02 12.37
CA MET A 62 -1.07 5.76 11.22
C MET A 62 -2.17 6.76 11.59
N LYS A 63 -2.80 6.62 12.76
CA LYS A 63 -3.86 7.51 13.26
C LYS A 63 -3.55 9.02 13.15
N PRO A 64 -2.34 9.53 13.44
CA PRO A 64 -2.03 10.96 13.28
C PRO A 64 -2.07 11.45 11.82
N TYR A 65 -2.08 10.54 10.85
CA TYR A 65 -2.06 10.83 9.42
C TYR A 65 -3.39 10.48 8.74
N ALA A 66 -4.41 10.06 9.49
CA ALA A 66 -5.74 9.77 8.94
C ALA A 66 -6.31 11.02 8.23
N GLY A 67 -6.92 10.82 7.07
CA GLY A 67 -7.43 11.85 6.17
C GLY A 67 -6.36 12.60 5.39
N ARG A 68 -5.07 12.26 5.52
CA ARG A 68 -4.02 12.88 4.71
C ARG A 68 -4.19 12.47 3.24
N LYS A 69 -4.19 13.48 2.38
CA LYS A 69 -4.21 13.30 0.93
C LYS A 69 -2.85 12.87 0.42
N ILE A 70 -2.86 11.90 -0.49
CA ILE A 70 -1.68 11.43 -1.21
C ILE A 70 -2.01 11.26 -2.69
N VAL A 71 -0.98 11.36 -3.53
CA VAL A 71 -1.01 10.85 -4.91
C VAL A 71 -0.27 9.52 -4.91
N THR A 72 -0.71 8.56 -5.72
CA THR A 72 0.07 7.33 -5.96
C THR A 72 0.52 7.27 -7.41
N TYR A 73 1.55 6.50 -7.75
CA TYR A 73 1.94 6.34 -9.14
C TYR A 73 0.85 5.60 -9.91
N HIS A 74 0.56 4.39 -9.44
CA HIS A 74 -0.45 3.50 -9.97
C HIS A 74 -1.56 3.30 -8.93
N ARG A 75 -2.73 2.83 -9.38
CA ARG A 75 -3.82 2.38 -8.50
C ARG A 75 -3.50 1.02 -7.86
N SER A 76 -2.41 0.91 -7.11
CA SER A 76 -2.02 -0.31 -6.36
C SER A 76 -2.42 -0.27 -4.89
N TRP A 77 -2.69 0.92 -4.35
CA TRP A 77 -2.84 1.13 -2.91
C TRP A 77 -4.28 1.33 -2.39
N PRO A 78 -5.39 1.01 -3.11
CA PRO A 78 -6.70 1.34 -2.56
C PRO A 78 -7.01 0.61 -1.25
N ASN A 79 -6.66 -0.68 -1.11
CA ASN A 79 -6.91 -1.42 0.13
C ASN A 79 -6.04 -0.89 1.30
N PHE A 80 -4.76 -0.59 1.03
CA PHE A 80 -3.89 0.04 2.03
C PHE A 80 -4.41 1.40 2.48
N ALA A 81 -4.81 2.23 1.51
CA ALA A 81 -5.31 3.58 1.78
C ALA A 81 -6.64 3.54 2.54
N GLU A 82 -7.56 2.64 2.17
CA GLU A 82 -8.82 2.45 2.90
C GLU A 82 -8.58 2.01 4.34
N HIS A 83 -7.74 0.98 4.53
CA HIS A 83 -7.42 0.42 5.84
C HIS A 83 -6.74 1.43 6.77
N PHE A 84 -5.77 2.20 6.27
CA PHE A 84 -5.04 3.22 7.04
C PHE A 84 -5.62 4.63 6.93
N HIS A 85 -6.83 4.78 6.39
CA HIS A 85 -7.57 6.03 6.26
C HIS A 85 -6.80 7.14 5.53
N LEU A 86 -6.11 6.82 4.45
CA LEU A 86 -5.46 7.78 3.56
C LEU A 86 -6.39 8.12 2.39
N ASP A 87 -6.33 9.37 1.92
CA ASP A 87 -7.13 9.84 0.80
C ASP A 87 -6.29 9.88 -0.49
N VAL A 88 -6.49 8.90 -1.37
CA VAL A 88 -5.80 8.87 -2.68
C VAL A 88 -6.55 9.76 -3.66
N VAL A 89 -6.04 10.96 -3.89
CA VAL A 89 -6.72 12.00 -4.67
C VAL A 89 -6.27 12.09 -6.13
N GLY A 90 -5.28 11.30 -6.53
CA GLY A 90 -4.82 11.27 -7.91
C GLY A 90 -3.75 10.22 -8.18
N TYR A 91 -3.49 10.01 -9.48
CA TYR A 91 -2.52 9.05 -9.97
C TYR A 91 -1.53 9.71 -10.94
N VAL A 92 -0.24 9.41 -10.79
CA VAL A 92 0.77 9.83 -11.79
C VAL A 92 0.48 9.16 -13.12
N GLU A 93 0.25 7.85 -13.10
CA GLU A 93 -0.20 7.09 -14.25
C GLU A 93 -1.73 7.20 -14.38
N PRO A 94 -2.27 7.87 -15.41
CA PRO A 94 -3.71 8.08 -15.53
C PRO A 94 -4.49 6.77 -15.72
N ARG A 95 -3.86 5.77 -16.34
CA ARG A 95 -4.40 4.43 -16.55
C ARG A 95 -3.28 3.40 -16.55
N PRO A 96 -3.53 2.17 -16.08
CA PRO A 96 -2.56 1.08 -16.14
C PRO A 96 -1.86 0.95 -17.50
N GLY A 97 -0.53 1.05 -17.49
CA GLY A 97 0.33 0.90 -18.67
C GLY A 97 0.35 2.10 -19.62
N ILE A 98 -0.33 3.20 -19.29
CA ILE A 98 -0.37 4.42 -20.09
C ILE A 98 0.50 5.49 -19.41
N PRO A 99 1.66 5.83 -19.98
CA PRO A 99 2.50 6.90 -19.44
C PRO A 99 1.77 8.25 -19.32
N PRO A 100 2.08 9.08 -18.32
CA PRO A 100 1.46 10.40 -18.18
C PRO A 100 1.77 11.30 -19.37
N SER A 101 0.74 11.97 -19.90
CA SER A 101 0.93 13.07 -20.85
C SER A 101 1.42 14.34 -20.13
N PRO A 102 2.04 15.30 -20.85
CA PRO A 102 2.38 16.60 -20.28
C PRO A 102 1.17 17.33 -19.70
N GLN A 103 0.02 17.24 -20.37
CA GLN A 103 -1.22 17.86 -19.90
C GLN A 103 -1.69 17.24 -18.57
N HIS A 104 -1.75 15.91 -18.49
CA HIS A 104 -2.09 15.20 -17.24
C HIS A 104 -1.16 15.59 -16.10
N THR A 105 0.14 15.68 -16.38
CA THR A 105 1.15 16.08 -15.39
C THR A 105 0.89 17.49 -14.86
N VAL A 106 0.56 18.45 -15.73
CA VAL A 106 0.23 19.83 -15.32
C VAL A 106 -1.06 19.89 -14.50
N GLU A 107 -2.07 19.14 -14.88
CA GLU A 107 -3.34 19.04 -14.14
C GLU A 107 -3.12 18.45 -12.74
N LEU A 108 -2.32 17.40 -12.63
CA LEU A 108 -1.95 16.76 -11.36
C LEU A 108 -1.15 17.72 -10.46
N ILE A 109 -0.19 18.47 -11.01
CA ILE A 109 0.56 19.51 -10.26
C ILE A 109 -0.39 20.58 -9.73
N ARG A 110 -1.35 21.05 -10.55
CA ARG A 110 -2.33 22.06 -10.13
C ARG A 110 -3.19 21.54 -8.98
N MET A 111 -3.71 20.32 -9.09
CA MET A 111 -4.49 19.67 -8.03
C MET A 111 -3.69 19.55 -6.74
N MET A 112 -2.46 19.03 -6.82
CA MET A 112 -1.61 18.88 -5.64
C MET A 112 -1.33 20.23 -4.95
N LYS A 113 -1.13 21.31 -5.73
CA LYS A 113 -0.97 22.67 -5.19
C LYS A 113 -2.24 23.19 -4.54
N SER A 114 -3.40 23.06 -5.20
CA SER A 114 -4.66 23.58 -4.69
C SER A 114 -5.14 22.86 -3.44
N GLU A 115 -4.89 21.55 -3.36
CA GLU A 115 -5.34 20.71 -2.25
C GLU A 115 -4.27 20.51 -1.17
N GLY A 116 -3.08 21.10 -1.33
CA GLY A 116 -1.98 20.99 -0.37
C GLY A 116 -1.43 19.56 -0.24
N VAL A 117 -1.51 18.76 -1.31
CA VAL A 117 -1.01 17.37 -1.32
C VAL A 117 0.51 17.38 -1.39
N LYS A 118 1.15 16.70 -0.44
CA LYS A 118 2.61 16.73 -0.29
C LYS A 118 3.32 15.42 -0.56
N LEU A 119 2.61 14.30 -0.66
CA LEU A 119 3.23 13.00 -0.91
C LEU A 119 2.79 12.37 -2.22
N ILE A 120 3.76 11.77 -2.90
CA ILE A 120 3.57 10.89 -4.05
C ILE A 120 4.16 9.53 -3.68
N ALA A 121 3.32 8.52 -3.51
CA ALA A 121 3.76 7.14 -3.28
C ALA A 121 4.02 6.41 -4.61
N VAL A 122 5.14 5.71 -4.72
CA VAL A 122 5.57 5.03 -5.95
C VAL A 122 6.09 3.64 -5.63
N GLU A 123 5.78 2.65 -6.46
CA GLU A 123 6.31 1.30 -6.38
C GLU A 123 7.75 1.23 -6.92
N PRO A 124 8.60 0.29 -6.45
CA PRO A 124 10.04 0.30 -6.74
C PRO A 124 10.40 0.07 -8.21
N TYR A 125 9.47 -0.43 -9.02
CA TYR A 125 9.70 -0.78 -10.42
C TYR A 125 9.31 0.32 -11.43
N PHE A 126 8.76 1.45 -10.97
CA PHE A 126 8.45 2.58 -11.86
C PHE A 126 9.59 3.60 -11.93
N ASP A 127 9.71 4.28 -13.09
CA ASP A 127 10.66 5.37 -13.27
C ASP A 127 10.26 6.58 -12.42
N LEU A 128 11.23 7.10 -11.66
CA LEU A 128 11.01 8.19 -10.70
C LEU A 128 11.13 9.60 -11.31
N LYS A 129 11.47 9.76 -12.60
CA LYS A 129 11.71 11.09 -13.19
C LYS A 129 10.45 11.96 -13.15
N THR A 130 9.32 11.42 -13.59
CA THR A 130 8.05 12.16 -13.60
C THR A 130 7.54 12.45 -12.18
N PRO A 131 7.45 11.47 -11.25
CA PRO A 131 7.12 11.73 -9.84
C PRO A 131 8.01 12.79 -9.19
N ASN A 132 9.34 12.72 -9.39
CA ASN A 132 10.27 13.69 -8.82
C ASN A 132 10.11 15.08 -9.43
N ALA A 133 9.79 15.18 -10.72
CA ALA A 133 9.48 16.46 -11.35
C ALA A 133 8.22 17.08 -10.73
N ILE A 134 7.14 16.31 -10.57
CA ILE A 134 5.90 16.76 -9.92
C ILE A 134 6.18 17.19 -8.48
N ALA A 135 6.92 16.38 -7.71
CA ALA A 135 7.26 16.69 -6.31
C ALA A 135 8.02 18.01 -6.19
N ARG A 136 9.02 18.27 -7.06
CA ARG A 136 9.75 19.54 -7.08
C ARG A 136 8.83 20.73 -7.37
N GLU A 137 7.93 20.60 -8.34
CA GLU A 137 7.01 21.69 -8.70
C GLU A 137 5.96 21.98 -7.62
N THR A 138 5.60 20.99 -6.81
CA THR A 138 4.56 21.09 -5.77
C THR A 138 5.12 21.35 -4.36
N GLY A 139 6.46 21.32 -4.22
CA GLY A 139 7.11 21.28 -2.91
C GLY A 139 6.67 20.06 -2.10
N GLY A 140 6.42 18.95 -2.79
CA GLY A 140 6.08 17.65 -2.22
C GLY A 140 7.28 16.71 -2.19
N LYS A 141 7.04 15.47 -1.81
CA LYS A 141 8.04 14.42 -1.69
C LYS A 141 7.56 13.13 -2.32
N VAL A 142 8.47 12.43 -2.99
CA VAL A 142 8.26 11.05 -3.44
C VAL A 142 8.66 10.10 -2.32
N VAL A 143 7.80 9.13 -2.02
CA VAL A 143 8.10 8.01 -1.14
C VAL A 143 7.96 6.71 -1.94
N VAL A 144 8.97 5.84 -1.84
CA VAL A 144 8.90 4.52 -2.49
C VAL A 144 8.38 3.52 -1.46
N LEU A 145 7.27 2.85 -1.78
CA LEU A 145 6.63 1.83 -0.95
C LEU A 145 6.69 0.47 -1.63
N MET A 146 6.82 -0.59 -0.86
CA MET A 146 7.02 -1.95 -1.36
C MET A 146 5.68 -2.67 -1.48
N PRO A 147 5.26 -3.10 -2.69
CA PRO A 147 3.97 -3.76 -2.83
C PRO A 147 3.99 -5.22 -2.34
N SER A 148 5.16 -5.82 -2.09
CA SER A 148 5.28 -7.25 -1.76
C SER A 148 6.49 -7.55 -0.86
N VAL A 149 6.40 -8.67 -0.14
CA VAL A 149 7.52 -9.27 0.60
C VAL A 149 8.72 -9.48 -0.32
N GLY A 150 9.93 -9.18 0.16
CA GLY A 150 11.16 -9.25 -0.62
C GLY A 150 11.42 -8.05 -1.53
N GLY A 151 10.58 -7.00 -1.49
CA GLY A 151 10.85 -5.74 -2.20
C GLY A 151 12.13 -5.04 -1.73
N GLU A 152 12.51 -5.26 -0.47
CA GLU A 152 13.78 -4.85 0.14
C GLU A 152 14.31 -6.00 1.00
N LYS A 153 15.63 -6.00 1.30
CA LYS A 153 16.29 -7.10 2.03
C LYS A 153 15.72 -7.31 3.44
N GLU A 154 15.28 -6.24 4.08
CA GLU A 154 14.71 -6.26 5.42
C GLU A 154 13.28 -6.82 5.45
N ILE A 155 12.57 -6.81 4.32
CA ILE A 155 11.18 -7.25 4.21
C ILE A 155 11.14 -8.77 3.99
N THR A 156 11.42 -9.50 5.06
CA THR A 156 11.52 -10.97 5.02
C THR A 156 10.19 -11.69 5.17
N ASP A 157 9.14 -10.98 5.58
CA ASP A 157 7.81 -11.53 5.82
C ASP A 157 6.73 -10.46 5.68
N TYR A 158 5.49 -10.90 5.78
CA TYR A 158 4.30 -10.05 5.59
C TYR A 158 4.15 -8.97 6.66
N PHE A 159 4.63 -9.19 7.89
CA PHE A 159 4.55 -8.19 8.96
C PHE A 159 5.56 -7.07 8.71
N LYS A 160 6.78 -7.45 8.34
CA LYS A 160 7.83 -6.50 7.99
C LYS A 160 7.49 -5.65 6.77
N LEU A 161 6.63 -6.13 5.87
CA LEU A 161 6.13 -5.34 4.74
C LEU A 161 5.41 -4.09 5.24
N PHE A 162 4.41 -4.25 6.11
CA PHE A 162 3.68 -3.13 6.68
C PHE A 162 4.55 -2.30 7.62
N ASP A 163 5.35 -2.91 8.49
CA ASP A 163 6.27 -2.16 9.36
C ASP A 163 7.19 -1.23 8.54
N TYR A 164 7.74 -1.73 7.42
CA TYR A 164 8.63 -0.96 6.54
C TYR A 164 7.91 0.20 5.85
N ASP A 165 6.79 -0.09 5.19
CA ASP A 165 6.05 0.91 4.42
C ASP A 165 5.43 1.99 5.33
N ILE A 166 4.90 1.60 6.48
CA ILE A 166 4.37 2.55 7.48
C ILE A 166 5.50 3.44 8.00
N ALA A 167 6.67 2.89 8.32
CA ALA A 167 7.81 3.69 8.76
C ALA A 167 8.25 4.73 7.69
N LYS A 168 8.34 4.32 6.42
CA LYS A 168 8.66 5.20 5.29
C LYS A 168 7.62 6.31 5.12
N LEU A 169 6.34 5.94 5.20
CA LEU A 169 5.24 6.86 4.99
C LEU A 169 5.15 7.89 6.13
N LYS A 170 5.28 7.46 7.38
CA LYS A 170 5.33 8.35 8.55
C LYS A 170 6.48 9.35 8.45
N GLN A 171 7.68 8.87 8.13
CA GLN A 171 8.85 9.74 7.91
C GLN A 171 8.55 10.79 6.84
N ALA A 172 7.99 10.37 5.70
CA ALA A 172 7.66 11.27 4.61
C ALA A 172 6.60 12.32 5.00
N PHE A 173 5.56 11.92 5.75
CA PHE A 173 4.57 12.87 6.27
C PHE A 173 5.18 13.85 7.27
N ASP A 174 6.05 13.41 8.16
CA ASP A 174 6.67 14.27 9.16
C ASP A 174 7.61 15.33 8.56
N GLU A 175 8.30 14.99 7.47
CA GLU A 175 9.18 15.89 6.74
C GLU A 175 8.44 16.86 5.82
N THR A 176 7.14 16.64 5.59
CA THR A 176 6.29 17.46 4.71
C THR A 176 5.18 18.21 5.46
N LYS A 177 5.33 18.38 6.77
CA LYS A 177 4.43 19.15 7.65
C LYS A 177 4.40 20.64 7.29
#